data_AF-A0AAU3H818-F1
#
_entry.id   AF-A0AAU3H818-F1
#
_cell.length_a   1.000
_cell.length_b   1.000
_cell.length_c   1.000
_cell.angle_alpha   90.00
_cell.angle_beta   90.00
_cell.angle_gamma   90.00
#
_symmetry.space_group_name_H-M   'P 1'
#
loop_
_entity.id
_entity.type
_entity.pdbx_description
1 polymer ?
#
loop_
_entity_poly.entity_id
_entity_poly.type
_entity_poly.pdbx_seq_one_letter_code
_entity_poly.pdbx_strand_id
1 'polypeptide(L)'
;MVPPAPLRGLRARRLLRLVARPARDRARGPTGHPIVQSFEPGESWFWDYSRDQFHPDGPELAEPHAHPLDQPAPGPEGRVPSDWQTRLH
;
A
#
# COMPACT_ATOMS: atom_id res chain seq x y z
N MET A 1 7.39 25.68 9.84
CA MET A 1 6.41 25.68 8.72
C MET A 1 7.11 25.03 7.53
N VAL A 2 6.97 23.71 7.39
CA VAL A 2 7.58 22.96 6.28
C VAL A 2 6.59 22.99 5.11
N PRO A 3 6.96 23.48 3.92
CA PRO A 3 6.04 23.49 2.79
C PRO A 3 5.71 22.04 2.38
N PRO A 4 4.47 21.73 1.96
CA PRO A 4 4.15 20.42 1.42
C PRO A 4 4.99 20.20 0.16
N ALA A 5 5.70 19.07 0.11
CA ALA A 5 6.49 18.69 -1.06
C ALA A 5 5.60 18.65 -2.30
N PRO A 6 6.07 19.14 -3.46
CA PRO A 6 5.30 19.08 -4.68
C PRO A 6 5.07 17.61 -5.03
N LEU A 7 3.80 17.25 -5.21
CA LEU A 7 3.38 15.99 -5.82
C LEU A 7 4.05 15.88 -7.19
N ARG A 8 5.21 15.21 -7.24
CA ARG A 8 5.87 14.85 -8.50
C ARG A 8 5.02 13.78 -9.15
N GLY A 9 4.10 14.25 -10.00
CA GLY A 9 3.47 13.43 -11.01
C GLY A 9 4.56 12.74 -11.83
N LEU A 10 4.64 11.42 -11.70
CA LEU A 10 4.65 10.53 -12.85
C LEU A 10 4.38 9.10 -12.36
N ARG A 11 3.22 8.61 -12.82
CA ARG A 11 2.91 7.19 -13.06
C ARG A 11 2.47 6.38 -11.84
N ALA A 12 1.22 6.68 -11.47
CA ALA A 12 0.17 5.74 -11.03
C ALA A 12 -0.01 4.49 -11.93
N ARG A 13 1.04 3.97 -12.57
CA ARG A 13 1.04 2.81 -13.48
C ARG A 13 2.15 1.80 -13.19
N ARG A 14 3.01 2.00 -12.18
CA ARG A 14 4.10 1.04 -11.91
C ARG A 14 4.45 0.80 -10.43
N LEU A 15 3.48 0.94 -9.53
CA LEU A 15 3.58 0.54 -8.11
C LEU A 15 2.32 -0.16 -7.57
N LEU A 16 1.49 -0.75 -8.45
CA LEU A 16 0.28 -1.49 -8.05
C LEU A 16 0.35 -2.97 -8.43
N ARG A 17 1.50 -3.62 -8.20
CA ARG A 17 1.64 -5.07 -8.38
C ARG A 17 2.38 -5.85 -7.28
N LEU A 18 2.81 -5.23 -6.17
CA LEU A 18 3.54 -6.00 -5.15
C LEU A 18 2.92 -6.06 -3.73
N VAL A 19 1.91 -5.25 -3.40
CA VAL A 19 1.24 -5.34 -2.07
C VAL A 19 -0.11 -6.08 -2.13
N ALA A 20 -0.68 -6.28 -3.33
CA ALA A 20 -2.11 -6.58 -3.48
C ALA A 20 -2.47 -8.00 -3.94
N ARG A 21 -1.69 -9.05 -3.61
CA ARG A 21 -2.15 -10.44 -3.87
C ARG A 21 -3.01 -11.00 -2.71
N PRO A 22 -2.59 -10.95 -1.43
CA PRO A 22 -3.44 -11.41 -0.33
C PRO A 22 -4.68 -10.54 -0.10
N ALA A 23 -4.54 -9.21 -0.27
CA ALA A 23 -5.61 -8.25 -0.06
C ALA A 23 -6.77 -8.41 -1.07
N ARG A 24 -6.46 -8.73 -2.33
CA ARG A 24 -7.49 -8.98 -3.37
C ARG A 24 -8.32 -10.22 -3.06
N ASP A 25 -7.70 -11.29 -2.60
CA ASP A 25 -8.42 -12.53 -2.27
C ASP A 25 -9.31 -12.35 -1.04
N ARG A 26 -8.86 -11.58 -0.04
CA ARG A 26 -9.66 -11.24 1.14
C ARG A 26 -10.80 -10.27 0.81
N ALA A 27 -10.57 -9.30 -0.09
CA ALA A 27 -11.62 -8.40 -0.59
C ALA A 27 -12.72 -9.15 -1.35
N ARG A 28 -12.37 -10.25 -2.04
CA ARG A 28 -13.29 -11.10 -2.80
C ARG A 28 -13.88 -12.27 -2.00
N GLY A 29 -13.39 -12.54 -0.79
CA GLY A 29 -13.84 -13.62 0.08
C GLY A 29 -15.24 -13.38 0.70
N PRO A 30 -15.86 -14.40 1.32
CA PRO A 30 -17.24 -14.34 1.85
C PRO A 30 -17.47 -13.30 2.96
N THR A 31 -16.41 -12.74 3.56
CA THR A 31 -16.46 -11.63 4.53
C THR A 31 -15.86 -10.33 3.96
N GLY A 32 -15.84 -10.18 2.63
CA GLY A 32 -14.95 -9.25 1.93
C GLY A 32 -15.12 -7.78 2.29
N HIS A 33 -13.99 -7.09 2.48
CA HIS A 33 -13.91 -5.63 2.54
C HIS A 33 -13.44 -5.13 1.16
N PRO A 34 -14.35 -4.74 0.25
CA PRO A 34 -14.00 -4.38 -1.12
C PRO A 34 -13.24 -3.05 -1.19
N ILE A 35 -13.35 -2.23 -0.15
CA ILE A 35 -12.67 -0.94 -0.03
C ILE A 35 -11.66 -1.05 1.12
N VAL A 36 -10.44 -0.58 0.87
CA VAL A 36 -9.36 -0.51 1.87
C VAL A 36 -8.74 0.88 1.87
N GLN A 37 -8.22 1.31 3.03
CA GLN A 37 -7.39 2.51 3.15
C GLN A 37 -5.90 2.11 3.09
N SER A 38 -5.03 3.03 2.64
CA SER A 38 -3.59 2.91 2.92
C SER A 38 -3.31 2.84 4.41
N PHE A 39 -2.25 2.12 4.78
CA PHE A 39 -1.72 2.06 6.15
C PHE A 39 -0.25 2.50 6.21
N GLU A 40 0.17 3.28 5.20
CA GLU A 40 1.50 3.86 5.11
C GLU A 40 1.49 5.27 5.73
N PRO A 41 2.57 5.67 6.43
CA PRO A 41 2.68 7.00 7.03
C PRO A 41 2.48 8.14 6.02
N GLY A 42 1.52 9.03 6.32
CA GLY A 42 1.21 10.20 5.51
C GLY A 42 0.25 9.94 4.33
N GLU A 43 -0.29 8.73 4.21
CA GLU A 43 -1.26 8.38 3.18
C GLU A 43 -2.68 8.21 3.76
N SER A 44 -3.68 8.79 3.10
CA SER A 44 -5.10 8.72 3.49
C SER A 44 -6.01 8.18 2.40
N TRP A 45 -5.44 7.71 1.29
CA TRP A 45 -6.21 7.27 0.13
C TRP A 45 -6.86 5.91 0.34
N PHE A 46 -7.93 5.67 -0.44
CA PHE A 46 -8.68 4.42 -0.45
C PHE A 46 -8.64 3.77 -1.84
N TRP A 47 -8.74 2.44 -1.87
CA TRP A 47 -8.88 1.66 -3.09
C TRP A 47 -10.14 0.78 -3.03
N ASP A 48 -10.98 0.88 -4.06
CA ASP A 48 -12.13 0.00 -4.27
C ASP A 48 -11.76 -1.12 -5.26
N TYR A 49 -11.56 -2.34 -4.74
CA TYR A 49 -11.27 -3.53 -5.53
C TYR A 49 -12.46 -4.01 -6.38
N SER A 50 -13.69 -3.66 -6.01
CA SER A 50 -14.88 -4.04 -6.79
C SER A 50 -15.03 -3.23 -8.06
N ARG A 51 -14.55 -1.98 -8.05
CA ARG A 51 -14.64 -1.02 -9.17
C ARG A 51 -13.30 -0.73 -9.84
N ASP A 52 -12.21 -1.29 -9.32
CA ASP A 52 -10.84 -0.98 -9.72
C ASP A 52 -10.58 0.55 -9.72
N GLN A 53 -11.01 1.21 -8.64
CA GLN A 53 -11.06 2.67 -8.54
C GLN A 53 -10.25 3.20 -7.36
N PHE A 54 -9.54 4.29 -7.61
CA PHE A 54 -8.80 5.07 -6.62
C PHE A 54 -9.67 6.20 -6.06
N HIS A 55 -9.60 6.40 -4.74
CA HIS A 55 -10.19 7.54 -4.05
C HIS A 55 -9.11 8.28 -3.26
N PRO A 56 -8.91 9.59 -3.46
CA PRO A 56 -7.86 10.33 -2.78
C PRO A 56 -8.11 10.47 -1.27
N ASP A 57 -9.37 10.49 -0.85
CA ASP A 57 -9.81 10.68 0.53
C ASP A 57 -11.03 9.79 0.84
N GLY A 58 -11.37 9.66 2.12
CA GLY A 58 -12.51 8.89 2.59
C GLY A 58 -12.89 9.23 4.03
N PRO A 59 -13.79 8.45 4.66
CA PRO A 59 -14.16 8.64 6.05
C PRO A 59 -12.97 8.42 6.98
N GLU A 60 -12.94 9.14 8.09
CA GLU A 60 -11.95 8.90 9.15
C GLU A 60 -12.20 7.53 9.78
N LEU A 61 -11.16 6.69 9.80
CA LEU A 61 -11.20 5.38 10.46
C LEU A 61 -10.68 5.48 11.89
N ALA A 62 -11.00 4.47 12.70
CA ALA A 62 -10.38 4.34 14.01
C ALA A 62 -8.86 4.15 13.88
N GLU A 63 -8.11 4.73 14.82
CA GLU A 63 -6.67 4.52 14.94
C GLU A 63 -6.30 3.03 15.15
N PRO A 64 -5.10 2.59 14.73
CA PRO A 64 -4.04 3.39 14.09
C PRO A 64 -4.26 3.65 12.59
N HIS A 65 -3.82 4.80 12.08
CA HIS A 65 -3.86 5.11 10.62
C HIS A 65 -2.61 4.69 9.83
N ALA A 66 -1.49 4.46 10.50
CA ALA A 66 -0.25 4.04 9.85
C ALA A 66 0.58 3.11 10.74
N HIS A 67 1.49 2.37 10.12
CA HIS A 67 2.51 1.64 10.87
C HIS A 67 3.57 2.60 11.48
N PRO A 68 4.33 2.17 12.51
CA PRO A 68 5.44 2.95 13.07
C PRO A 68 6.49 3.32 12.01
N LEU A 69 7.05 4.53 12.10
CA LEU A 69 8.07 5.03 11.15
C LEU A 69 9.37 4.21 11.19
N ASP A 70 9.66 3.63 12.34
CA ASP A 70 10.83 2.82 12.66
C ASP A 70 10.60 1.33 12.43
N GLN A 71 9.43 0.93 11.90
CA GLN A 71 9.17 -0.45 11.53
C GLN A 71 10.07 -0.86 10.34
N PRO A 72 10.97 -1.85 10.50
CA PRO A 72 11.80 -2.31 9.39
C PRO A 72 10.97 -3.08 8.37
N ALA A 73 11.50 -3.21 7.14
CA ALA A 73 10.90 -4.09 6.16
C ALA A 73 10.79 -5.52 6.74
N PRO A 74 9.61 -6.17 6.63
CA PRO A 74 9.42 -7.50 7.19
C PRO A 74 10.34 -8.50 6.49
N GLY A 75 11.22 -9.13 7.26
CA GLY A 75 12.12 -10.17 6.78
C GLY A 75 13.29 -10.39 7.75
N PRO A 76 13.83 -11.61 7.88
CA PRO A 76 15.03 -11.82 8.65
C PRO A 76 16.23 -11.19 7.92
N GLU A 77 17.14 -10.59 8.70
CA GLU A 77 18.36 -9.99 8.18
C GLU A 77 19.13 -10.99 7.28
N GLY A 78 19.64 -10.50 6.13
CA GLY A 78 20.43 -11.31 5.21
C GLY A 78 19.65 -12.37 4.40
N ARG A 79 18.32 -12.45 4.50
CA ARG A 79 17.52 -13.44 3.75
C ARG A 79 17.19 -13.05 2.33
N VAL A 80 17.38 -11.78 1.96
CA VAL A 80 17.29 -11.32 0.58
C VAL A 80 18.70 -11.36 -0.01
N PRO A 81 19.01 -12.28 -0.95
CA PRO A 81 20.32 -12.33 -1.60
C PRO A 81 20.63 -11.01 -2.30
N SER A 82 21.88 -10.57 -2.34
CA SER A 82 22.26 -9.31 -3.00
C SER A 82 21.94 -9.29 -4.50
N ASP A 83 21.85 -10.45 -5.13
CA ASP A 83 21.53 -10.65 -6.55
C ASP A 83 20.04 -10.96 -6.81
N TRP A 84 19.15 -10.76 -5.82
CA TRP A 84 17.74 -11.16 -5.91
C TRP A 84 17.01 -10.62 -7.15
N GLN A 85 17.34 -9.40 -7.59
CA GLN A 85 16.71 -8.77 -8.76
C GLN A 85 16.96 -9.56 -10.04
N THR A 86 18.17 -10.12 -10.18
CA THR A 86 18.59 -10.90 -11.34
C THR A 86 17.97 -12.30 -11.37
N ARG A 87 17.40 -12.75 -10.25
CA ARG A 87 16.72 -14.05 -10.12
C ARG A 87 15.23 -14.00 -10.49
N LEU A 88 14.70 -12.84 -10.84
CA LEU A 88 13.32 -12.67 -11.30
C LEU A 88 13.25 -12.98 -12.81
N HIS A 89 12.49 -14.00 -13.20
CA HIS A 89 12.24 -14.41 -14.60
C HIS A 89 10.74 -14.36 -14.91
#